data_AF-A0A7S0C2F2-F1
#
_entry.id   AF-A0A7S0C2F2-F1
#
_cell.length_a   1.000
_cell.length_b   1.000
_cell.length_c   1.000
_cell.angle_alpha   90.00
_cell.angle_beta   90.00
_cell.angle_gamma   90.00
#
_symmetry.space_group_name_H-M   'P 1'
#
loop_
_entity.id
_entity.type
_entity.pdbx_description
1 polymer ?
#
loop_
_entity_poly.entity_id
_entity_poly.type
_entity_poly.pdbx_seq_one_letter_code
_entity_poly.pdbx_strand_id
1 'polypeptide(L)'
;WGGPKGGDVQITCPGQHVLEQTAVMLKHLDSNRGPCEPQHTSGENDMALQLQFTISLPARGRTILGRKAYELFAHVLPELLESVWYRNLDVASLQNHVL
;
A
#
# COMPACT_ATOMS: atom_id res chain seq x y z
N TRP A 1 31.75 -2.53 -6.23
CA TRP A 1 30.39 -2.09 -6.62
C TRP A 1 29.58 -3.28 -7.15
N GLY A 2 29.12 -4.19 -6.26
CA GLY A 2 28.41 -5.41 -6.69
C GLY A 2 27.55 -6.07 -5.61
N GLY A 3 27.30 -5.38 -4.49
CA GLY A 3 26.39 -5.85 -3.45
C GLY A 3 24.93 -5.79 -3.92
N PRO A 4 24.03 -6.59 -3.32
CA PRO A 4 22.60 -6.50 -3.57
C PRO A 4 22.08 -5.07 -3.26
N LYS A 5 21.25 -4.53 -4.14
CA LYS A 5 20.60 -3.21 -4.00
C LYS A 5 19.09 -3.34 -4.21
N GLY A 6 18.33 -2.35 -3.73
CA GLY A 6 16.88 -2.34 -3.77
C GLY A 6 16.24 -3.14 -2.63
N GLY A 7 14.94 -3.37 -2.73
CA GLY A 7 14.10 -3.95 -1.69
C GLY A 7 13.42 -2.90 -0.80
N ASP A 8 13.64 -1.61 -1.06
CA ASP A 8 12.94 -0.54 -0.36
C ASP A 8 11.53 -0.29 -0.93
N VAL A 9 10.63 0.07 -0.03
CA VAL A 9 9.27 0.55 -0.33
C VAL A 9 9.24 2.02 0.04
N GLN A 10 8.83 2.87 -0.90
CA GLN A 10 8.76 4.32 -0.72
C GLN A 10 7.35 4.82 -1.00
N ILE A 11 6.82 5.64 -0.11
CA ILE A 11 5.56 6.36 -0.29
C ILE A 11 5.83 7.85 -0.11
N THR A 12 5.07 8.68 -0.82
CA THR A 12 5.14 10.14 -0.62
C THR A 12 4.73 10.48 0.81
N CYS A 13 5.66 11.01 1.59
CA CYS A 13 5.38 11.45 2.96
C CYS A 13 4.85 12.90 2.94
N PRO A 14 3.73 13.19 3.60
CA PRO A 14 3.20 14.55 3.70
C PRO A 14 4.11 15.43 4.57
N GLY A 15 4.01 16.75 4.34
CA GLY A 15 4.66 17.77 5.17
C GLY A 15 3.77 18.25 6.31
N GLN A 16 3.97 19.49 6.76
CA GLN A 16 3.16 20.09 7.83
C GLN A 16 1.73 20.48 7.39
N HIS A 17 1.45 20.50 6.08
CA HIS A 17 0.14 20.84 5.54
C HIS A 17 -0.60 19.58 5.08
N VAL A 18 -1.89 19.51 5.38
CA VAL A 18 -2.79 18.48 4.85
C VAL A 18 -3.25 18.92 3.46
N LEU A 19 -2.77 18.22 2.43
CA LEU A 19 -3.10 18.48 1.04
C LEU A 19 -3.80 17.25 0.46
N GLU A 20 -4.70 17.48 -0.51
CA GLU A 20 -5.21 16.39 -1.33
C GLU A 20 -4.06 15.77 -2.13
N GLN A 21 -3.87 14.45 -2.00
CA GLN A 21 -2.76 13.74 -2.61
C GLN A 21 -3.18 12.37 -3.12
N THR A 22 -2.45 11.87 -4.12
CA THR A 22 -2.72 10.58 -4.76
C THR A 22 -2.11 9.38 -4.01
N ALA A 23 -1.22 9.62 -3.04
CA ALA A 23 -0.53 8.59 -2.29
C ALA A 23 -1.50 7.67 -1.52
N VAL A 24 -2.59 8.25 -0.99
CA VAL A 24 -3.66 7.54 -0.28
C VAL A 24 -4.99 8.16 -0.70
N MET A 25 -5.92 7.35 -1.23
CA MET A 25 -7.25 7.81 -1.65
C MET A 25 -8.33 6.84 -1.21
N LEU A 26 -9.50 7.35 -0.83
CA LEU A 26 -10.71 6.55 -0.68
C LEU A 26 -11.42 6.48 -2.04
N LYS A 27 -11.79 5.28 -2.47
CA LYS A 27 -12.48 5.03 -3.73
C LYS A 27 -13.79 4.28 -3.49
N HIS A 28 -14.79 4.57 -4.31
CA HIS A 28 -15.97 3.75 -4.37
C HIS A 28 -15.63 2.43 -5.08
N LEU A 29 -16.14 1.32 -4.57
CA LEU A 29 -15.98 0.03 -5.22
C LEU A 29 -17.04 -0.07 -6.32
N ASP A 30 -16.70 0.38 -7.52
CA ASP A 30 -17.63 0.39 -8.65
C ASP A 30 -18.05 -1.05 -9.03
N SER A 31 -19.30 -1.20 -9.48
CA SER A 31 -19.88 -2.47 -9.94
C SER A 31 -19.22 -3.05 -11.20
N ASN A 32 -18.26 -2.35 -11.84
CA ASN A 32 -17.52 -2.82 -13.02
C ASN A 32 -16.24 -3.57 -12.63
N ARG A 33 -16.40 -4.62 -11.82
CA ARG A 33 -15.29 -5.52 -11.46
C ARG A 33 -14.89 -6.37 -12.66
N GLY A 34 -13.59 -6.61 -12.82
CA GLY A 34 -13.08 -7.63 -13.73
C GLY A 34 -13.47 -9.05 -13.27
N PRO A 35 -13.44 -10.06 -14.15
CA PRO A 35 -14.00 -11.39 -13.90
C PRO A 35 -13.31 -12.21 -12.78
N CYS A 36 -12.23 -11.71 -12.17
CA CYS A 36 -11.39 -12.46 -11.23
C CYS A 36 -11.35 -11.88 -9.80
N GLU A 37 -12.15 -10.86 -9.49
CA GLU A 37 -12.21 -10.34 -8.12
C GLU A 37 -13.16 -11.17 -7.23
N PRO A 38 -12.77 -11.50 -5.99
CA PRO A 38 -13.61 -12.26 -5.07
C PRO A 38 -14.93 -11.53 -4.81
N GLN A 39 -16.03 -12.24 -4.99
CA GLN A 39 -17.38 -11.76 -4.73
C GLN A 39 -17.59 -11.61 -3.21
N HIS A 40 -17.21 -10.47 -2.65
CA HIS A 40 -17.79 -10.03 -1.39
C HIS A 40 -19.18 -9.48 -1.68
N THR A 41 -20.18 -9.92 -0.91
CA THR A 41 -21.56 -9.41 -0.93
C THR A 41 -21.56 -7.99 -0.38
N SER A 42 -21.22 -7.03 -1.23
CA SER A 42 -21.04 -5.63 -0.87
C SER A 42 -22.32 -4.85 -1.14
N GLY A 43 -22.86 -4.22 -0.10
CA GLY A 43 -23.97 -3.26 -0.22
C GLY A 43 -23.54 -1.96 -0.93
N GLU A 44 -24.52 -1.10 -1.18
CA GLU A 44 -24.45 0.14 -1.99
C GLU A 44 -23.40 1.18 -1.58
N ASN A 45 -22.64 0.97 -0.47
CA ASN A 45 -21.68 1.93 0.09
C ASN A 45 -20.28 1.30 0.34
N ASP A 46 -19.85 0.35 -0.49
CA ASP A 46 -18.53 -0.26 -0.28
C ASP A 46 -17.40 0.67 -0.77
N MET A 47 -16.48 1.00 0.12
CA MET A 47 -15.33 1.87 -0.16
C MET A 47 -14.03 1.09 -0.03
N ALA A 48 -13.08 1.36 -0.92
CA ALA A 48 -11.72 0.83 -0.88
C ALA A 48 -10.70 1.92 -0.61
N LEU A 49 -9.62 1.54 0.08
CA LEU A 49 -8.43 2.36 0.22
C LEU A 49 -7.47 2.06 -0.95
N GLN A 50 -7.16 3.06 -1.76
CA GLN A 50 -6.10 2.97 -2.76
C GLN A 50 -4.81 3.57 -2.20
N LEU A 51 -3.75 2.77 -2.23
CA LEU A 51 -2.39 3.17 -1.85
C LEU A 51 -1.49 3.22 -3.08
N GLN A 52 -0.70 4.28 -3.21
CA GLN A 52 0.30 4.42 -4.27
C GLN A 52 1.69 4.54 -3.64
N PHE A 53 2.54 3.57 -3.91
CA PHE A 53 3.91 3.51 -3.44
C PHE A 53 4.83 2.94 -4.53
N THR A 54 6.12 3.18 -4.39
CA THR A 54 7.17 2.69 -5.28
C THR A 54 7.95 1.58 -4.60
N ILE A 55 8.25 0.51 -5.34
CA ILE A 55 9.12 -0.57 -4.88
C ILE A 55 10.36 -0.62 -5.77
N SER A 56 11.53 -0.49 -5.17
CA SER A 56 12.80 -0.75 -5.84
C SER A 56 13.03 -2.25 -5.89
N LEU A 57 12.93 -2.89 -7.06
CA LEU A 57 13.09 -4.35 -7.13
C LEU A 57 14.52 -4.78 -6.76
N PRO A 58 14.67 -5.83 -5.92
CA PRO A 58 15.99 -6.26 -5.48
C PRO A 58 16.77 -6.88 -6.63
N ALA A 59 18.00 -6.38 -6.86
CA ALA A 59 18.85 -6.81 -7.96
C ALA A 59 20.33 -6.87 -7.57
N ARG A 60 21.10 -7.66 -8.31
CA ARG A 60 22.58 -7.69 -8.28
C ARG A 60 23.11 -7.42 -9.69
N GLY A 61 23.57 -6.19 -9.92
CA GLY A 61 23.94 -5.75 -11.27
C GLY A 61 22.69 -5.62 -12.16
N ARG A 62 22.62 -6.42 -13.22
CA ARG A 62 21.47 -6.46 -14.16
C ARG A 62 20.56 -7.68 -13.94
N THR A 63 20.79 -8.45 -12.88
CA THR A 63 20.02 -9.66 -12.57
C THR A 63 19.10 -9.40 -11.39
N ILE A 64 17.80 -9.62 -11.58
CA ILE A 64 16.80 -9.55 -10.51
C ILE A 64 17.05 -10.70 -9.52
N LEU A 65 17.01 -10.38 -8.22
CA LEU A 65 17.11 -11.35 -7.15
C LEU A 65 15.71 -11.91 -6.85
N GLY A 66 15.25 -12.84 -7.69
CA GLY A 66 13.87 -13.36 -7.66
C GLY A 66 13.39 -13.83 -6.28
N ARG A 67 14.21 -14.54 -5.51
CA ARG A 67 13.84 -14.97 -4.14
C ARG A 67 13.59 -13.79 -3.19
N LYS A 68 14.41 -12.75 -3.27
CA LYS A 68 14.22 -11.54 -2.46
C LYS A 68 12.99 -10.76 -2.90
N ALA A 69 12.74 -10.70 -4.20
CA ALA A 69 11.52 -10.09 -4.71
C ALA A 69 10.28 -10.84 -4.22
N TYR A 70 10.32 -12.18 -4.27
CA TYR A 70 9.26 -13.02 -3.70
C TYR A 70 9.04 -12.73 -2.21
N GLU A 71 10.11 -12.74 -1.41
CA GLU A 71 10.03 -12.44 0.03
C GLU A 71 9.41 -11.05 0.29
N LEU A 72 9.80 -10.05 -0.50
CA LEU A 72 9.25 -8.70 -0.42
C LEU A 72 7.74 -8.67 -0.70
N PHE A 73 7.27 -9.34 -1.75
CA PHE A 73 5.85 -9.31 -2.14
C PHE A 73 4.97 -10.27 -1.32
N ALA A 74 5.51 -11.42 -0.90
CA ALA A 74 4.74 -12.47 -0.24
C ALA A 74 4.68 -12.31 1.29
N HIS A 75 5.64 -11.61 1.88
CA HIS A 75 5.75 -11.48 3.33
C HIS A 75 5.82 -10.03 3.78
N VAL A 76 6.84 -9.29 3.33
CA VAL A 76 7.10 -7.93 3.85
C VAL A 76 5.97 -6.96 3.49
N LEU A 77 5.54 -6.93 2.22
CA LEU A 77 4.51 -6.00 1.77
C LEU A 77 3.15 -6.27 2.43
N PRO A 78 2.65 -7.52 2.51
CA PRO A 78 1.44 -7.83 3.28
C PRO A 78 1.53 -7.41 4.75
N GLU A 79 2.66 -7.65 5.42
CA GLU A 79 2.86 -7.24 6.82
C GLU A 79 2.83 -5.71 6.98
N LEU A 80 3.43 -4.97 6.06
CA LEU A 80 3.37 -3.50 6.05
C LEU A 80 1.94 -3.00 5.83
N LEU A 81 1.16 -3.65 4.99
CA LEU A 81 -0.22 -3.25 4.72
C LEU A 81 -1.14 -3.45 5.93
N GLU A 82 -0.81 -4.37 6.84
CA GLU A 82 -1.60 -4.53 8.06
C GLU A 82 -1.59 -3.24 8.92
N SER A 83 -0.51 -2.46 8.91
CA SER A 83 -0.46 -1.22 9.71
C SER A 83 -1.37 -0.11 9.19
N VAL A 84 -1.95 -0.26 8.00
CA VAL A 84 -2.82 0.75 7.38
C VAL A 84 -4.27 0.62 7.86
N TRP A 85 -4.67 -0.55 8.35
CA TRP A 85 -6.04 -0.78 8.79
C TRP A 85 -6.39 0.07 10.02
N TYR A 86 -7.59 0.64 10.04
CA TYR A 86 -8.10 1.48 11.12
C TYR A 86 -7.92 0.87 12.52
N ARG A 87 -8.16 -0.45 12.66
CA ARG A 87 -7.99 -1.20 13.91
C ARG A 87 -6.55 -1.21 14.45
N ASN A 88 -5.56 -0.95 13.59
CA ASN A 88 -4.13 -0.97 13.89
C ASN A 88 -3.54 0.44 14.00
N LEU A 89 -4.37 1.50 13.87
CA LEU A 89 -3.96 2.90 14.04
C LEU A 89 -4.22 3.38 15.47
N ASP A 90 -3.51 4.43 15.88
CA ASP A 90 -3.90 5.22 17.05
C ASP A 90 -5.17 6.01 16.74
N VAL A 91 -6.31 5.43 17.12
CA VAL A 91 -7.64 5.98 16.87
C VAL A 91 -7.80 7.37 17.50
N ALA A 92 -7.24 7.60 18.69
CA ALA A 92 -7.38 8.88 19.38
C ALA A 92 -6.59 9.96 18.64
N SER A 93 -5.35 9.67 18.23
CA SER A 93 -4.56 10.60 17.42
C SER A 93 -5.20 10.87 16.06
N LEU A 94 -5.78 9.85 15.41
CA LEU A 94 -6.45 10.00 14.13
C LEU A 94 -7.69 10.88 14.23
N GLN A 95 -8.52 10.68 15.26
CA GLN A 95 -9.71 11.52 15.50
C GLN A 95 -9.33 12.98 15.73
N ASN A 96 -8.30 13.23 16.54
CA ASN A 96 -7.78 14.58 16.77
C ASN A 96 -7.13 15.22 15.52
N HIS A 97 -6.73 14.42 14.53
CA HIS A 97 -6.17 14.93 13.28
C HIS A 97 -7.27 15.38 12.30
N VAL A 98 -8.45 14.75 12.36
CA VAL A 98 -9.55 14.99 11.42
C VAL A 98 -10.56 16.01 11.94
N LEU A 99 -10.75 16.11 13.26
CA LEU A 99 -11.71 16.99 13.94
C LEU A 99 -11.04 18.25 14.48
#